data_AF-Q8ZXS0-F1
#
_entry.id   AF-Q8ZXS0-F1
#
_cell.length_a   1.000
_cell.length_b   1.000
_cell.length_c   1.000
_cell.angle_alpha   90.00
_cell.angle_beta   90.00
_cell.angle_gamma   90.00
#
_symmetry.space_group_name_H-M   'P 1'
#
loop_
_entity.id
_entity.type
_entity.pdbx_description
1 polymer ?
#
loop_
_entity_poly.entity_id
_entity_poly.type
_entity_poly.pdbx_seq_one_letter_code
_entity_poly.pdbx_strand_id
1 'polypeptide(L)'
;MNFQEANNVLYKGYLYMLITMIAGMIAYFVLLFALLSSLLMPFPGRPSVNIFTVMAAVIGGGLALMVAALVIFFKFHFKGYMALHRLGIKWAWWMAWGPIIYAILAVAYLGAAVVFPNALLAMIATGIPSWAGMAGAMAVALPLVILQYLLLAFGIVLFVFKILFLNYMNKYTGLPLFRTSWIMYLVTVIILLIPYLNILAGVLGLIAYVIEMLSYKDASSWTPKAAPGQ
;
A
#
# COMPACT_ATOMS: atom_id res chain seq x y z
N MET A 1 -17.63 14.61 13.90
CA MET A 1 -17.71 14.08 12.53
C MET A 1 -18.83 13.06 12.51
N ASN A 2 -19.92 13.35 11.81
CA ASN A 2 -21.02 12.39 11.66
C ASN A 2 -20.65 11.32 10.60
N PHE A 3 -21.55 10.36 10.38
CA PHE A 3 -21.33 9.28 9.42
C PHE A 3 -21.09 9.81 8.00
N GLN A 4 -21.91 10.76 7.53
CA GLN A 4 -21.77 11.33 6.18
C GLN A 4 -20.42 12.02 5.98
N GLU A 5 -20.00 12.84 6.94
CA GLU A 5 -18.72 13.56 6.90
C GLU A 5 -17.54 12.59 6.93
N ALA A 6 -17.61 11.52 7.72
CA ALA A 6 -16.56 10.51 7.78
C ALA A 6 -16.37 9.81 6.42
N ASN A 7 -17.47 9.42 5.78
CA ASN A 7 -17.42 8.81 4.46
C ASN A 7 -16.98 9.82 3.37
N ASN A 8 -17.36 11.10 3.45
CA ASN A 8 -16.87 12.13 2.53
C ASN A 8 -15.35 12.34 2.65
N VAL A 9 -14.82 12.32 3.88
CA VAL A 9 -13.38 12.41 4.14
C VAL A 9 -12.65 11.20 3.56
N LEU A 10 -13.20 9.99 3.73
CA LEU A 10 -12.65 8.78 3.11
C LEU A 10 -12.68 8.84 1.58
N TYR A 11 -13.80 9.24 0.97
CA TYR A 11 -13.92 9.42 -0.48
C TYR A 11 -12.81 10.34 -1.03
N LYS A 12 -12.61 11.51 -0.41
CA LYS A 12 -11.55 12.45 -0.79
C LYS A 12 -10.16 11.83 -0.62
N GLY A 13 -9.93 11.10 0.47
CA GLY A 13 -8.68 10.37 0.70
C GLY A 13 -8.39 9.38 -0.42
N TYR A 14 -9.37 8.55 -0.78
CA TYR A 14 -9.24 7.56 -1.84
C TYR A 14 -8.98 8.22 -3.20
N LEU A 15 -9.68 9.32 -3.50
CA LEU A 15 -9.49 10.08 -4.74
C LEU A 15 -8.10 10.69 -4.84
N TYR A 16 -7.62 11.36 -3.77
CA TYR A 16 -6.28 11.97 -3.78
C TYR A 16 -5.17 10.91 -3.84
N MET A 17 -5.36 9.77 -3.20
CA MET A 17 -4.42 8.66 -3.29
C MET A 17 -4.41 8.06 -4.70
N LEU A 18 -5.57 7.93 -5.37
CA LEU A 18 -5.65 7.51 -6.76
C LEU A 18 -4.92 8.48 -7.70
N ILE A 19 -5.14 9.78 -7.54
CA ILE A 19 -4.44 10.82 -8.31
C ILE A 19 -2.93 10.72 -8.10
N THR A 20 -2.49 10.52 -6.84
CA THR A 20 -1.08 10.37 -6.50
C THR A 20 -0.48 9.10 -7.12
N MET A 21 -1.21 7.98 -7.12
CA MET A 21 -0.79 6.75 -7.78
C MET A 21 -0.66 6.92 -9.29
N ILE A 22 -1.64 7.56 -9.94
CA ILE A 22 -1.59 7.84 -11.39
C ILE A 22 -0.41 8.76 -11.71
N ALA A 23 -0.22 9.84 -10.96
CA ALA A 23 0.91 10.75 -11.13
C ALA A 23 2.25 10.03 -10.94
N GLY A 24 2.35 9.15 -9.94
CA GLY A 24 3.52 8.31 -9.71
C GLY A 24 3.80 7.33 -10.84
N MET A 25 2.77 6.69 -11.40
CA MET A 25 2.91 5.81 -12.56
C MET A 25 3.39 6.59 -13.78
N ILE A 26 2.81 7.77 -14.06
CA ILE A 26 3.24 8.64 -15.17
C ILE A 26 4.71 9.05 -14.98
N ALA A 27 5.09 9.51 -13.78
CA ALA A 27 6.47 9.88 -13.47
C ALA A 27 7.44 8.70 -13.68
N TYR A 28 7.06 7.51 -13.24
CA TYR A 28 7.83 6.29 -13.46
C TYR A 28 8.01 5.97 -14.95
N PHE A 29 6.94 6.05 -15.75
CA PHE A 29 7.01 5.83 -17.20
C PHE A 29 7.88 6.86 -17.91
N VAL A 30 7.79 8.14 -17.53
CA VAL A 30 8.65 9.21 -18.09
C VAL A 30 10.12 8.95 -17.77
N LEU A 31 10.44 8.57 -16.52
CA LEU A 31 11.80 8.24 -16.11
C LEU A 31 12.34 7.00 -16.83
N LEU A 32 11.52 5.94 -16.95
CA LEU A 32 11.87 4.73 -17.68
C LEU A 32 12.11 5.02 -19.17
N PHE A 33 11.25 5.82 -19.80
CA PHE A 33 11.41 6.23 -21.18
C PHE A 33 12.69 7.06 -21.40
N ALA A 34 12.98 8.00 -20.50
CA ALA A 34 14.20 8.80 -20.55
C ALA A 34 15.46 7.92 -20.42
N LEU A 35 15.44 6.96 -19.49
CA LEU A 35 16.53 5.99 -19.30
C LEU A 35 16.71 5.11 -20.54
N LEU A 36 15.65 4.49 -21.06
CA LEU A 36 15.71 3.65 -22.25
C LEU A 36 16.18 4.45 -23.48
N SER A 37 15.69 5.68 -23.66
CA SER A 37 16.11 6.56 -24.75
C SER A 37 17.60 6.93 -24.67
N SER A 38 18.16 7.04 -23.45
CA SER A 38 19.58 7.30 -23.26
C SER A 38 20.48 6.07 -23.49
N LEU A 39 19.96 4.86 -23.26
CA LEU A 39 20.70 3.61 -23.41
C LEU A 39 20.63 3.04 -24.84
N LEU A 40 19.49 3.19 -25.52
CA LEU A 40 19.22 2.55 -26.82
C LEU A 40 19.48 3.46 -28.02
N MET A 41 19.59 4.78 -27.84
CA MET A 41 19.81 5.73 -28.93
C MET A 41 20.87 6.78 -28.56
N PRO A 42 22.17 6.43 -28.60
CA PRO A 42 23.25 7.39 -28.43
C PRO A 42 23.32 8.29 -29.67
N PHE A 43 22.50 9.34 -29.71
CA PHE A 43 22.62 10.39 -30.73
C PHE A 43 23.75 11.35 -30.37
N PRO A 44 24.66 11.68 -31.31
CA PRO A 44 25.68 12.70 -31.08
C PRO A 44 25.01 14.05 -30.77
N GLY A 45 25.36 14.64 -29.62
CA GLY A 45 24.84 15.95 -29.16
C GLY A 45 23.77 15.90 -28.07
N ARG A 46 23.31 14.72 -27.63
CA ARG A 46 22.45 14.62 -26.43
C ARG A 46 23.28 14.61 -25.14
N PRO A 47 22.87 15.35 -24.10
CA PRO A 47 23.49 15.19 -22.79
C PRO A 47 23.33 13.74 -22.35
N SER A 48 24.45 13.08 -22.05
CA SER A 48 24.45 11.73 -21.50
C SER A 48 23.63 11.76 -20.21
N VAL A 49 22.48 11.08 -20.20
CA VAL A 49 21.68 10.93 -18.99
C VAL A 49 22.53 10.11 -18.02
N ASN A 50 23.09 10.78 -17.02
CA ASN A 50 23.91 10.11 -16.02
C ASN A 50 23.01 9.19 -15.19
N ILE A 51 23.37 7.91 -15.09
CA ILE A 51 22.63 6.91 -14.31
C ILE A 51 22.43 7.36 -12.86
N PHE A 52 23.38 8.10 -12.28
CA PHE A 52 23.25 8.69 -10.95
C PHE A 52 22.15 9.75 -10.87
N THR A 53 21.93 10.53 -11.92
CA THR A 53 20.84 11.51 -11.99
C THR A 53 19.48 10.82 -12.08
N VAL A 54 19.39 9.71 -12.84
CA VAL A 54 18.16 8.90 -12.91
C VAL A 54 17.89 8.24 -11.57
N MET A 55 18.91 7.67 -10.92
CA MET A 55 18.79 7.10 -9.58
C MET A 55 18.36 8.14 -8.55
N ALA A 56 18.96 9.33 -8.55
CA ALA A 56 18.57 10.42 -7.66
C ALA A 56 17.13 10.89 -7.92
N ALA A 57 16.69 10.96 -9.19
CA ALA A 57 15.31 11.30 -9.54
C ALA A 57 14.31 10.22 -9.12
N VAL A 58 14.66 8.94 -9.25
CA VAL A 58 13.82 7.82 -8.81
C VAL A 58 13.70 7.80 -7.28
N ILE A 59 14.82 7.95 -6.56
CA ILE A 59 14.83 7.98 -5.09
C ILE A 59 14.10 9.21 -4.57
N GLY A 60 14.44 10.40 -5.08
CA GLY A 60 13.83 11.67 -4.68
C GLY A 60 12.33 11.72 -5.00
N GLY A 61 11.95 11.28 -6.21
CA GLY A 61 10.54 11.17 -6.61
C GLY A 61 9.78 10.15 -5.77
N GLY A 62 10.37 8.99 -5.51
CA GLY A 62 9.79 7.97 -4.63
C GLY A 62 9.56 8.48 -3.20
N LEU A 63 10.52 9.19 -2.64
CA LEU A 63 10.39 9.83 -1.31
C LEU A 63 9.29 10.91 -1.31
N ALA A 64 9.22 11.76 -2.34
CA ALA A 64 8.18 12.77 -2.45
C ALA A 64 6.77 12.15 -2.54
N LEU A 65 6.61 11.08 -3.34
CA LEU A 65 5.36 10.33 -3.43
C LEU A 65 5.00 9.64 -2.11
N MET A 66 5.99 9.09 -1.40
CA MET A 66 5.79 8.49 -0.08
C MET A 66 5.29 9.52 0.94
N VAL A 67 5.90 10.72 0.98
CA VAL A 67 5.46 11.81 1.85
C VAL A 67 4.04 12.26 1.48
N ALA A 68 3.75 12.42 0.19
CA ALA A 68 2.40 12.76 -0.28
C ALA A 68 1.36 11.70 0.15
N ALA A 69 1.68 10.42 -0.02
CA ALA A 69 0.83 9.31 0.38
C ALA A 69 0.59 9.30 1.91
N LEU A 70 1.62 9.53 2.72
CA LEU A 70 1.48 9.64 4.18
C LEU A 70 0.60 10.82 4.59
N VAL A 71 0.80 11.99 3.98
CA VAL A 71 -0.02 13.18 4.23
C VAL A 71 -1.49 12.89 3.90
N ILE A 72 -1.76 12.29 2.73
CA ILE A 72 -3.12 11.91 2.33
C ILE A 72 -3.70 10.88 3.30
N PHE A 73 -2.89 9.90 3.71
CA PHE A 73 -3.32 8.88 4.65
C PHE A 73 -3.75 9.48 5.99
N PHE A 74 -2.88 10.26 6.66
CA PHE A 74 -3.21 10.83 7.96
C PHE A 74 -4.35 11.86 7.89
N LYS A 75 -4.34 12.72 6.86
CA LYS A 75 -5.34 13.78 6.71
C LYS A 75 -6.74 13.24 6.41
N PHE A 76 -6.83 12.16 5.65
CA PHE A 76 -8.10 11.63 5.15
C PHE A 76 -8.41 10.23 5.65
N HIS A 77 -7.61 9.22 5.31
CA HIS A 77 -7.91 7.82 5.65
C HIS A 77 -7.96 7.58 7.16
N PHE A 78 -6.88 7.92 7.87
CA PHE A 78 -6.79 7.73 9.31
C PHE A 78 -7.92 8.49 10.04
N LYS A 79 -8.10 9.77 9.69
CA LYS A 79 -9.15 10.62 10.26
C LYS A 79 -10.55 10.05 10.02
N GLY A 80 -10.84 9.63 8.79
CA GLY A 80 -12.13 9.08 8.39
C GLY A 80 -12.44 7.74 9.07
N TYR A 81 -11.48 6.81 9.08
CA TYR A 81 -11.65 5.52 9.74
C TYR A 81 -11.74 5.65 11.25
N MET A 82 -10.97 6.54 11.89
CA MET A 82 -11.11 6.81 13.32
C MET A 82 -12.46 7.45 13.65
N ALA A 83 -13.01 8.30 12.77
CA ALA A 83 -14.36 8.83 12.94
C ALA A 83 -15.41 7.71 12.85
N LEU A 84 -15.33 6.84 11.85
CA LEU A 84 -16.21 5.66 11.75
C LEU A 84 -16.10 4.74 12.96
N HIS A 85 -14.88 4.53 13.48
CA HIS A 85 -14.67 3.75 14.69
C HIS A 85 -15.37 4.37 15.91
N ARG A 86 -15.26 5.69 16.10
CA ARG A 86 -15.97 6.42 17.18
C ARG A 86 -17.48 6.35 17.05
N LEU A 87 -18.00 6.16 15.84
CA LEU A 87 -19.42 5.94 15.54
C LEU A 87 -19.85 4.47 15.72
N GLY A 88 -18.96 3.59 16.18
CA GLY A 88 -19.27 2.19 16.46
C GLY A 88 -19.14 1.25 15.26
N ILE A 89 -18.63 1.72 14.11
CA ILE A 89 -18.38 0.86 12.95
C ILE A 89 -17.23 -0.10 13.28
N LYS A 90 -17.54 -1.40 13.28
CA LYS A 90 -16.57 -2.46 13.58
C LYS A 90 -15.45 -2.48 12.54
N TRP A 91 -14.24 -2.88 12.95
CA TRP A 91 -13.05 -3.03 12.10
C TRP A 91 -12.44 -1.74 11.53
N ALA A 92 -13.14 -0.60 11.62
CA ALA A 92 -12.62 0.70 11.18
C ALA A 92 -11.30 1.07 11.88
N TRP A 93 -11.13 0.69 13.15
CA TRP A 93 -9.88 0.87 13.88
C TRP A 93 -8.69 0.18 13.19
N TRP A 94 -8.88 -1.05 12.69
CA TRP A 94 -7.86 -1.78 11.94
C TRP A 94 -7.57 -1.16 10.58
N MET A 95 -8.56 -0.53 9.94
CA MET A 95 -8.34 0.23 8.70
C MET A 95 -7.52 1.51 8.93
N ALA A 96 -7.58 2.09 10.13
CA ALA A 96 -6.78 3.24 10.51
C ALA A 96 -5.36 2.86 10.98
N TRP A 97 -5.24 1.93 11.93
CA TRP A 97 -3.97 1.59 12.57
C TRP A 97 -3.21 0.48 11.87
N GLY A 98 -3.91 -0.44 11.21
CA GLY A 98 -3.30 -1.55 10.49
C GLY A 98 -2.25 -1.09 9.47
N PRO A 99 -2.54 -0.15 8.55
CA PRO A 99 -1.55 0.36 7.62
C PRO A 99 -0.33 1.01 8.30
N ILE A 100 -0.50 1.64 9.48
CA ILE A 100 0.61 2.23 10.24
C ILE A 100 1.52 1.13 10.79
N ILE A 101 0.93 0.10 11.43
CA ILE A 101 1.68 -1.03 11.96
C ILE A 101 2.42 -1.74 10.82
N TYR A 102 1.76 -1.95 9.68
CA TYR A 102 2.37 -2.56 8.49
C TYR A 102 3.52 -1.70 7.96
N ALA A 103 3.37 -0.37 7.90
CA ALA A 103 4.43 0.53 7.46
C ALA A 103 5.64 0.49 8.40
N ILE A 104 5.44 0.45 9.72
CA ILE A 104 6.53 0.33 10.70
C ILE A 104 7.28 -0.99 10.49
N LEU A 105 6.58 -2.11 10.32
CA LEU A 105 7.18 -3.41 10.01
C LEU A 105 7.95 -3.36 8.69
N ALA A 106 7.42 -2.68 7.68
CA ALA A 106 8.05 -2.56 6.37
C ALA A 106 9.32 -1.72 6.42
N VAL A 107 9.33 -0.63 7.18
CA VAL A 107 10.52 0.19 7.41
C VAL A 107 11.58 -0.60 8.19
N ALA A 108 11.19 -1.37 9.21
CA ALA A 108 12.11 -2.24 9.94
C ALA A 108 12.73 -3.30 9.02
N TYR A 109 11.92 -3.92 8.16
CA TYR A 109 12.39 -4.88 7.16
C TYR A 109 13.35 -4.24 6.15
N LEU A 110 13.01 -3.08 5.58
CA LEU A 110 13.88 -2.36 4.64
C LEU A 110 15.21 -1.96 5.28
N GLY A 111 15.20 -1.48 6.53
CA GLY A 111 16.41 -1.18 7.29
C GLY A 111 17.32 -2.41 7.44
N ALA A 112 16.75 -3.55 7.84
CA ALA A 112 17.49 -4.80 7.92
C ALA A 112 18.00 -5.28 6.55
N ALA A 113 17.22 -5.07 5.49
CA ALA A 113 17.52 -5.53 4.14
C ALA A 113 18.66 -4.74 3.49
N VAL A 114 18.87 -3.48 3.89
CA VAL A 114 20.01 -2.67 3.44
C VAL A 114 21.31 -3.09 4.17
N VAL A 115 21.22 -3.52 5.42
CA VAL A 115 22.40 -3.93 6.22
C VAL A 115 22.91 -5.32 5.82
N PHE A 116 22.01 -6.22 5.42
CA PHE A 116 22.35 -7.61 5.11
C PHE A 116 23.35 -7.81 3.95
N PRO A 117 23.22 -7.15 2.77
CA PRO A 117 24.22 -7.25 1.71
C PRO A 117 25.61 -6.78 2.13
N ASN A 118 25.70 -5.73 2.97
CA ASN A 118 26.96 -5.22 3.47
C ASN A 118 27.62 -6.21 4.46
N ALA A 119 26.82 -6.84 5.32
CA ALA A 119 27.30 -7.90 6.21
C ALA A 119 27.76 -9.15 5.43
N LEU A 120 27.02 -9.53 4.38
CA LEU A 120 27.35 -10.66 3.50
C LEU A 120 28.62 -10.40 2.67
N LEU A 121 28.75 -9.19 2.10
CA LEU A 121 29.94 -8.77 1.34
C LEU A 121 31.19 -8.72 2.22
N ALA A 122 31.07 -8.21 3.46
CA ALA A 122 32.17 -8.21 4.41
C ALA A 122 32.66 -9.63 4.73
N MET A 123 31.75 -10.60 4.87
CA MET A 123 32.12 -12.00 5.07
C MET A 123 32.81 -12.61 3.85
N ILE A 124 32.28 -12.38 2.64
CA ILE A 124 32.87 -12.87 1.39
C ILE A 124 34.27 -12.28 1.18
N ALA A 125 34.46 -10.99 1.46
CA ALA A 125 35.73 -10.30 1.31
C ALA A 125 36.83 -10.83 2.25
N THR A 126 36.45 -11.36 3.42
CA THR A 126 37.42 -11.95 4.37
C THR A 126 37.89 -13.36 4.00
N GLY A 127 37.31 -14.00 2.98
CA GLY A 127 37.80 -15.24 2.37
C GLY A 127 37.82 -16.51 3.26
N ILE A 128 37.52 -16.39 4.55
CA ILE A 128 37.56 -17.48 5.52
C ILE A 128 36.15 -17.66 6.09
N PRO A 129 35.42 -18.75 5.78
CA PRO A 129 34.17 -19.09 6.46
C PRO A 129 34.51 -19.51 7.89
N SER A 130 34.71 -18.52 8.76
CA SER A 130 34.79 -18.76 10.20
C SER A 130 33.38 -18.97 10.75
N TRP A 131 33.26 -19.80 11.78
CA TRP A 131 32.00 -19.97 12.52
C TRP A 131 31.42 -18.63 13.01
N ALA A 132 32.29 -17.67 13.36
CA ALA A 132 31.91 -16.31 13.74
C ALA A 132 31.31 -15.51 12.56
N GLY A 133 31.86 -15.66 11.36
CA GLY A 133 31.28 -15.09 10.14
C GLY A 133 29.90 -15.66 9.86
N MET A 134 29.76 -16.99 9.80
CA MET A 134 28.47 -17.64 9.58
C MET A 134 27.42 -17.25 10.63
N ALA A 135 27.80 -17.20 11.91
CA ALA A 135 26.93 -16.74 12.98
C ALA A 135 26.51 -15.26 12.79
N GLY A 136 27.42 -14.40 12.33
CA GLY A 136 27.13 -12.99 12.00
C GLY A 136 26.14 -12.83 10.85
N ALA A 137 26.31 -13.56 9.74
CA ALA A 137 25.32 -13.57 8.64
C ALA A 137 23.96 -14.10 9.11
N MET A 138 23.93 -15.19 9.88
CA MET A 138 22.68 -15.76 10.39
C MET A 138 22.00 -14.82 11.39
N ALA A 139 22.75 -14.06 12.19
CA ALA A 139 22.22 -13.07 13.11
C ALA A 139 21.48 -11.92 12.40
N VAL A 140 21.76 -11.65 11.12
CA VAL A 140 21.05 -10.66 10.31
C VAL A 140 20.00 -11.30 9.40
N ALA A 141 20.30 -12.48 8.83
CA ALA A 141 19.39 -13.23 7.97
C ALA A 141 18.13 -13.71 8.71
N LEU A 142 18.27 -14.20 9.94
CA LEU A 142 17.16 -14.75 10.71
C LEU A 142 16.11 -13.66 11.05
N PRO A 143 16.48 -12.48 11.59
CA PRO A 143 15.55 -11.37 11.75
C PRO A 143 14.87 -10.93 10.45
N LEU A 144 15.60 -10.93 9.33
CA LEU A 144 15.05 -10.58 8.02
C LEU A 144 13.95 -11.55 7.59
N VAL A 145 14.21 -12.84 7.67
CA VAL A 145 13.25 -13.89 7.34
C VAL A 145 12.03 -13.81 8.27
N ILE A 146 12.24 -13.60 9.58
CA ILE A 146 11.16 -13.41 10.54
C ILE A 146 10.32 -12.18 10.18
N LEU A 147 10.94 -11.04 9.93
CA LEU A 147 10.25 -9.80 9.54
C LEU A 147 9.48 -9.97 8.22
N GLN A 148 10.03 -10.70 7.26
CA GLN A 148 9.35 -11.02 6.01
C GLN A 148 8.07 -11.84 6.24
N TYR A 149 8.14 -12.89 7.08
CA TYR A 149 6.96 -13.69 7.42
C TYR A 149 5.94 -12.91 8.26
N LEU A 150 6.41 -12.05 9.17
CA LEU A 150 5.53 -11.15 9.93
C LEU A 150 4.82 -10.15 9.02
N LEU A 151 5.52 -9.56 8.04
CA LEU A 151 4.93 -8.69 7.03
C LEU A 151 3.86 -9.41 6.22
N LEU A 152 4.18 -10.62 5.73
CA LEU A 152 3.23 -11.42 4.97
C LEU A 152 2.00 -11.76 5.80
N ALA A 153 2.19 -12.28 7.01
CA ALA A 153 1.11 -12.66 7.92
C ALA A 153 0.24 -11.45 8.29
N PHE A 154 0.87 -10.32 8.63
CA PHE A 154 0.15 -9.10 8.97
C PHE A 154 -0.60 -8.52 7.76
N GLY A 155 -0.01 -8.59 6.56
CA GLY A 155 -0.69 -8.26 5.30
C GLY A 155 -1.96 -9.08 5.10
N ILE A 156 -1.90 -10.40 5.29
CA ILE A 156 -3.07 -11.30 5.24
C ILE A 156 -4.14 -10.88 6.27
N VAL A 157 -3.72 -10.57 7.51
CA VAL A 157 -4.64 -10.10 8.55
C VAL A 157 -5.32 -8.79 8.14
N LEU A 158 -4.61 -7.84 7.52
CA LEU A 158 -5.21 -6.61 7.00
C LEU A 158 -6.21 -6.88 5.87
N PHE A 159 -5.92 -7.82 4.97
CA PHE A 159 -6.89 -8.26 3.95
C PHE A 159 -8.16 -8.80 4.60
N VAL A 160 -8.05 -9.64 5.64
CA VAL A 160 -9.20 -10.16 6.38
C VAL A 160 -10.00 -9.03 7.01
N PHE A 161 -9.35 -8.11 7.73
CA PHE A 161 -10.05 -6.96 8.32
C PHE A 161 -10.72 -6.08 7.28
N LYS A 162 -10.12 -5.94 6.09
CA LYS A 162 -10.72 -5.19 4.98
C LYS A 162 -12.01 -5.85 4.50
N ILE A 163 -11.98 -7.16 4.29
CA ILE A 163 -13.16 -7.95 3.90
C ILE A 163 -14.27 -7.82 4.96
N LEU A 164 -13.92 -7.98 6.24
CA LEU A 164 -14.87 -7.85 7.35
C LEU A 164 -15.46 -6.44 7.45
N PHE A 165 -14.63 -5.41 7.26
CA PHE A 165 -15.05 -4.02 7.23
C PHE A 165 -16.05 -3.75 6.10
N LEU A 166 -15.75 -4.16 4.87
CA LEU A 166 -16.62 -3.92 3.71
C LEU A 166 -17.96 -4.66 3.84
N ASN A 167 -17.94 -5.91 4.31
CA ASN A 167 -19.16 -6.66 4.61
C ASN A 167 -19.99 -5.98 5.71
N TYR A 168 -19.34 -5.47 6.76
CA TYR A 168 -20.03 -4.76 7.83
C TYR A 168 -20.66 -3.44 7.32
N MET A 169 -19.93 -2.66 6.53
CA MET A 169 -20.45 -1.43 5.91
C MET A 169 -21.65 -1.71 4.99
N ASN A 170 -21.60 -2.79 4.20
CA ASN A 170 -22.74 -3.25 3.41
C ASN A 170 -23.94 -3.58 4.29
N LYS A 171 -23.76 -4.36 5.38
CA LYS A 171 -24.85 -4.70 6.30
C LYS A 171 -25.43 -3.49 7.01
N TYR A 172 -24.58 -2.52 7.37
CA TYR A 172 -24.98 -1.31 8.08
C TYR A 172 -25.75 -0.33 7.18
N THR A 173 -25.28 -0.13 5.94
CA THR A 173 -25.85 0.88 5.03
C THR A 173 -26.89 0.31 4.06
N GLY A 174 -26.81 -0.97 3.73
CA GLY A 174 -27.58 -1.60 2.65
C GLY A 174 -27.19 -1.14 1.24
N LEU A 175 -26.08 -0.41 1.08
CA LEU A 175 -25.67 0.14 -0.21
C LEU A 175 -24.99 -0.93 -1.09
N PRO A 176 -25.43 -1.11 -2.35
CA PRO A 176 -24.94 -2.17 -3.22
C PRO A 176 -23.45 -2.04 -3.57
N LEU A 177 -22.90 -0.83 -3.61
CA LEU A 177 -21.47 -0.63 -3.93
C LEU A 177 -20.54 -1.21 -2.86
N PHE A 178 -20.92 -1.20 -1.58
CA PHE A 178 -20.12 -1.89 -0.55
C PHE A 178 -20.12 -3.41 -0.75
N ARG A 179 -21.26 -3.99 -1.15
CA ARG A 179 -21.33 -5.41 -1.52
C ARG A 179 -20.46 -5.71 -2.72
N THR A 180 -20.51 -4.90 -3.77
CA THR A 180 -19.71 -5.08 -4.98
C THR A 180 -18.21 -4.96 -4.65
N SER A 181 -17.81 -3.94 -3.89
CA SER A 181 -16.43 -3.77 -3.45
C SER A 181 -15.95 -4.97 -2.62
N TRP A 182 -16.77 -5.44 -1.68
CA TRP A 182 -16.47 -6.63 -0.88
C TRP A 182 -16.21 -7.88 -1.75
N ILE A 183 -17.13 -8.18 -2.69
CA ILE A 183 -16.98 -9.33 -3.60
C ILE A 183 -15.74 -9.19 -4.47
N MET A 184 -15.54 -8.01 -5.08
CA MET A 184 -14.39 -7.75 -5.94
C MET A 184 -13.07 -7.88 -5.20
N TYR A 185 -13.01 -7.41 -3.95
CA TYR A 185 -11.82 -7.53 -3.11
C TYR A 185 -11.54 -9.00 -2.75
N LEU A 186 -12.58 -9.78 -2.43
CA LEU A 186 -12.45 -11.21 -2.16
C LEU A 186 -11.95 -11.98 -3.39
N VAL A 187 -12.52 -11.70 -4.57
CA VAL A 187 -12.07 -12.28 -5.85
C VAL A 187 -10.62 -11.90 -6.14
N THR A 188 -10.25 -10.64 -5.89
CA THR A 188 -8.86 -10.16 -6.06
C THR A 188 -7.89 -10.97 -5.20
N VAL A 189 -8.22 -11.19 -3.92
CA VAL A 189 -7.37 -11.99 -3.01
C VAL A 189 -7.25 -13.44 -3.51
N ILE A 190 -8.34 -14.07 -3.96
CA ILE A 190 -8.29 -15.44 -4.49
C ILE A 190 -7.39 -15.52 -5.72
N ILE A 191 -7.53 -14.58 -6.68
CA ILE A 191 -6.73 -14.59 -7.91
C ILE A 191 -5.25 -14.34 -7.61
N LEU A 192 -4.94 -13.51 -6.60
CA LEU A 192 -3.57 -13.24 -6.18
C LEU A 192 -2.86 -14.49 -5.62
N LEU A 193 -3.61 -15.51 -5.18
CA LEU A 193 -3.05 -16.80 -4.76
C LEU A 193 -2.76 -17.75 -5.93
N ILE A 194 -3.24 -17.43 -7.14
CA ILE A 194 -3.02 -18.25 -8.33
C ILE A 194 -1.73 -17.78 -9.02
N PRO A 195 -0.72 -18.65 -9.16
CA PRO A 195 0.51 -18.30 -9.86
C PRO A 195 0.23 -17.74 -11.26
N TYR A 196 1.03 -16.76 -11.68
CA TYR A 196 0.96 -16.10 -13.00
C TYR A 196 -0.26 -15.22 -13.27
N LEU A 197 -1.25 -15.12 -12.36
CA LEU A 197 -2.41 -14.22 -12.50
C LEU A 197 -2.28 -12.89 -11.74
N ASN A 198 -1.07 -12.55 -11.26
CA ASN A 198 -0.82 -11.35 -10.46
C ASN A 198 -1.20 -10.04 -11.17
N ILE A 199 -1.02 -9.96 -12.49
CA ILE A 199 -1.41 -8.77 -13.27
C ILE A 199 -2.93 -8.60 -13.25
N LEU A 200 -3.67 -9.68 -13.45
CA LEU A 200 -5.13 -9.67 -13.39
C LEU A 200 -5.63 -9.30 -11.99
N ALA A 201 -5.01 -9.85 -10.94
CA ALA A 201 -5.27 -9.45 -9.56
C ALA A 201 -5.03 -7.95 -9.34
N GLY A 202 -3.95 -7.39 -9.91
CA GLY A 202 -3.66 -5.96 -9.85
C GLY A 202 -4.75 -5.09 -10.50
N VAL A 203 -5.21 -5.47 -11.69
CA VAL A 203 -6.30 -4.78 -12.40
C VAL A 203 -7.61 -4.86 -11.61
N LEU A 204 -7.97 -6.04 -11.11
CA LEU A 204 -9.17 -6.23 -10.31
C LEU A 204 -9.09 -5.49 -8.97
N GLY A 205 -7.91 -5.43 -8.36
CA GLY A 205 -7.65 -4.65 -7.16
C GLY A 205 -7.85 -3.15 -7.38
N LEU A 206 -7.40 -2.62 -8.51
CA LEU A 206 -7.65 -1.22 -8.88
C LEU A 206 -9.14 -0.95 -9.10
N ILE A 207 -9.86 -1.86 -9.76
CA ILE A 207 -11.31 -1.74 -9.94
C ILE A 207 -12.02 -1.80 -8.58
N ALA A 208 -11.65 -2.74 -7.72
CA ALA A 208 -12.20 -2.88 -6.37
C ALA A 208 -11.98 -1.61 -5.54
N TYR A 209 -10.80 -0.99 -5.66
CA TYR A 209 -10.45 0.28 -5.04
C TYR A 209 -11.34 1.44 -5.54
N VAL A 210 -11.57 1.55 -6.84
CA VAL A 210 -12.46 2.58 -7.42
C VAL A 210 -13.90 2.38 -6.96
N ILE A 211 -14.39 1.14 -6.95
CA ILE A 211 -15.74 0.82 -6.46
C ILE A 211 -15.86 1.15 -4.97
N GLU A 212 -14.82 0.86 -4.18
CA GLU A 212 -14.79 1.23 -2.76
C GLU A 212 -14.84 2.74 -2.58
N MET A 213 -14.03 3.49 -3.33
CA MET A 213 -14.06 4.95 -3.33
C MET A 213 -15.48 5.47 -3.61
N LEU A 214 -16.16 4.93 -4.62
CA LEU A 214 -17.52 5.31 -4.96
C LEU A 214 -18.54 4.91 -3.88
N SER A 215 -18.34 3.79 -3.19
CA SER A 215 -19.19 3.43 -2.05
C SER A 215 -19.12 4.44 -0.90
N TYR A 216 -17.96 5.04 -0.65
CA TYR A 216 -17.83 6.13 0.33
C TYR A 216 -18.52 7.41 -0.12
N LYS A 217 -18.51 7.71 -1.43
CA LYS A 217 -19.26 8.83 -1.99
C LYS A 217 -20.76 8.64 -1.75
N ASP A 218 -21.31 7.48 -2.08
CA ASP A 218 -22.73 7.19 -1.89
C ASP A 218 -23.12 7.21 -0.41
N ALA A 219 -22.28 6.63 0.45
CA ALA A 219 -22.46 6.65 1.90
C ALA A 219 -22.41 8.06 2.49
N SER A 220 -21.70 9.00 1.86
CA SER A 220 -21.66 10.39 2.30
C SER A 220 -22.96 11.16 2.04
N SER A 221 -23.75 10.73 1.06
CA SER A 221 -25.10 11.25 0.79
C SER A 221 -26.21 10.39 1.40
N TRP A 222 -25.84 9.30 2.07
CA TRP A 222 -26.81 8.37 2.62
C TRP A 222 -27.40 8.90 3.92
N THR A 223 -28.73 8.98 3.95
CA THR A 223 -29.51 9.14 5.18
C THR A 223 -29.91 7.76 5.69
N PRO A 224 -29.62 7.43 6.97
CA PRO A 224 -30.12 6.20 7.57
C PRO A 224 -31.62 6.10 7.39
N LYS A 225 -32.12 4.89 7.09
CA LYS A 225 -33.56 4.63 7.24
C LYS A 225 -33.89 4.95 8.70
N ALA A 226 -34.94 5.76 8.93
CA ALA A 226 -35.39 6.08 10.27
C ALA A 226 -35.45 4.76 11.07
N ALA A 227 -34.74 4.72 12.20
CA ALA A 227 -34.84 3.57 13.10
C ALA A 227 -36.34 3.41 13.41
N PRO A 228 -36.93 2.20 13.27
CA PRO A 228 -38.25 1.97 13.83
C PRO A 228 -38.15 2.35 15.31
N GLY A 229 -39.00 3.31 15.71
CA GLY A 229 -38.86 4.07 16.95
C GLY A 229 -38.50 3.19 18.14
N GLN A 230 -37.45 3.59 18.86
CA GLN A 230 -37.27 3.21 20.26
C GLN A 230 -38.08 4.17 21.11
#